data_AF-A0A8H8UC94-F1
#
_entry.id   AF-A0A8H8UC94-F1
#
_cell.length_a   1.000
_cell.length_b   1.000
_cell.length_c   1.000
_cell.angle_alpha   90.00
_cell.angle_beta   90.00
_cell.angle_gamma   90.00
#
_symmetry.space_group_name_H-M   'P 1'
#
loop_
_entity.id
_entity.type
_entity.pdbx_description
1 polymer ?
#
loop_
_entity_poly.entity_id
_entity_poly.type
_entity_poly.pdbx_seq_one_letter_code
_entity_poly.pdbx_strand_id
1 'polypeptide(L)'
;MARFTPQWDQQILGPANTIGIEKDNEKPPKPLPLSSLPIYHCSTCQLTWLVGEKGEAAAKNHPSHHTYSHIYAGTNRSLLVFADGACSGNGALNARGGLGVFFGAGSKFNFAERLSESGVHTSQKAELAAVARGLQTVRILQARHTMVVNAEGGHDPRYIVEGMCSHFSGWKENKQGVLVNKTGKAVENSKGFLRLESEVQMLSMVGVQVVYYLVSREENKEADILAKESIV
;
A
#
# COMPACT_ATOMS: atom_id res chain seq x y z
N MET A 1 8.98 9.57 7.11
CA MET A 1 8.91 9.81 5.65
C MET A 1 8.68 8.48 4.96
N ALA A 2 7.55 8.33 4.26
CA ALA A 2 7.36 7.25 3.31
C ALA A 2 8.53 7.25 2.32
N ARG A 3 9.22 6.12 2.12
CA ARG A 3 10.28 6.06 1.12
C ARG A 3 9.67 5.60 -0.19
N PHE A 4 9.73 6.46 -1.22
CA PHE A 4 9.65 5.95 -2.59
C PHE A 4 10.77 4.95 -2.78
N THR A 5 10.37 3.76 -3.17
CA THR A 5 11.29 2.68 -3.47
C THR A 5 10.92 2.31 -4.90
N PRO A 6 11.44 3.04 -5.91
CA PRO A 6 11.10 2.80 -7.30
C PRO A 6 11.49 1.37 -7.64
N GLN A 7 10.51 0.45 -7.64
CA GLN A 7 10.43 -0.88 -8.26
C GLN A 7 11.75 -1.63 -8.53
N TRP A 8 12.76 -1.45 -7.68
CA TRP A 8 14.02 -2.18 -7.73
C TRP A 8 13.89 -3.30 -6.72
N ASP A 9 13.84 -4.53 -7.18
CA ASP A 9 13.59 -5.71 -6.34
C ASP A 9 14.61 -5.86 -5.21
N GLN A 10 15.81 -5.28 -5.38
CA GLN A 10 16.87 -5.18 -4.38
C GLN A 10 16.50 -4.34 -3.13
N GLN A 11 15.46 -3.50 -3.24
CA GLN A 11 15.01 -2.59 -2.19
C GLN A 11 13.94 -3.17 -1.27
N ILE A 12 13.24 -4.21 -1.73
CA ILE A 12 12.30 -4.97 -0.92
C ILE A 12 13.04 -5.72 0.20
N LEU A 13 14.32 -6.04 -0.05
CA LEU A 13 15.22 -6.76 0.83
C LEU A 13 16.03 -5.87 1.77
N GLY A 14 15.94 -4.54 1.71
CA GLY A 14 16.58 -3.66 2.70
C GLY A 14 17.17 -2.34 2.18
N PRO A 15 17.21 -1.29 3.01
CA PRO A 15 17.71 0.04 2.62
C PRO A 15 19.22 0.13 2.37
N ALA A 16 20.06 -0.76 2.93
CA ALA A 16 21.51 -0.75 2.68
C ALA A 16 21.90 -1.06 1.23
N ASN A 17 21.05 -1.78 0.47
CA ASN A 17 21.31 -2.10 -0.93
C ASN A 17 21.17 -0.88 -1.87
N THR A 18 20.72 0.26 -1.35
CA THR A 18 20.39 1.46 -2.18
C THR A 18 21.44 2.56 -2.15
N ILE A 19 22.52 2.40 -1.39
CA ILE A 19 23.53 3.44 -1.17
C ILE A 19 24.42 3.63 -2.42
N GLY A 20 24.46 2.65 -3.33
CA GLY A 20 25.32 2.68 -4.53
C GLY A 20 24.60 2.52 -5.87
N ILE A 21 23.27 2.56 -5.92
CA ILE A 21 22.52 2.40 -7.18
C ILE A 21 22.03 3.77 -7.65
N GLU A 22 22.37 4.15 -8.88
CA GLU A 22 21.97 5.41 -9.52
C GLU A 22 20.46 5.40 -9.82
N LYS A 23 19.69 6.22 -9.09
CA LYS A 23 18.22 6.23 -9.12
C LYS A 23 17.70 7.07 -10.28
N ASP A 24 17.35 6.40 -11.38
CA ASP A 24 16.50 7.00 -12.41
C ASP A 24 15.03 6.98 -11.95
N ASN A 25 14.61 8.07 -11.31
CA ASN A 25 13.22 8.25 -10.85
C ASN A 25 12.25 8.53 -12.01
N GLU A 26 12.74 8.81 -13.23
CA GLU A 26 11.91 9.03 -14.41
C GLU A 26 11.62 7.72 -15.16
N LYS A 27 12.47 6.69 -15.00
CA LYS A 27 12.29 5.35 -15.61
C LYS A 27 12.62 4.22 -14.62
N PRO A 28 11.76 3.98 -13.62
CA PRO A 28 11.93 2.80 -12.77
C PRO A 28 11.81 1.51 -13.62
N PRO A 29 12.61 0.46 -13.35
CA PRO A 29 12.42 -0.84 -13.94
C PRO A 29 11.06 -1.39 -13.54
N LYS A 30 10.47 -2.21 -14.41
CA LYS A 30 9.17 -2.82 -14.16
C LYS A 30 9.27 -3.72 -12.91
N PRO A 31 8.24 -3.73 -12.05
CA PRO A 31 8.26 -4.59 -10.88
C PRO A 31 8.27 -6.04 -11.35
N LEU A 32 9.02 -6.89 -10.63
CA LEU A 32 8.85 -8.32 -10.80
C LEU A 32 7.38 -8.70 -10.57
N PRO A 33 6.85 -9.69 -11.31
CA PRO A 33 5.58 -10.29 -10.94
C PRO A 33 5.66 -10.78 -9.49
N LEU A 34 4.65 -10.48 -8.68
CA LEU A 34 4.56 -11.00 -7.32
C LEU A 34 4.66 -12.53 -7.30
N SER A 35 4.16 -13.20 -8.33
CA SER A 35 4.32 -14.64 -8.56
C SER A 35 5.78 -15.13 -8.61
N SER A 36 6.74 -14.26 -8.91
CA SER A 36 8.17 -14.56 -8.90
C SER A 36 8.84 -14.28 -7.54
N LEU A 37 8.12 -13.62 -6.62
CA LEU A 37 8.62 -13.34 -5.29
C LEU A 37 8.23 -14.47 -4.32
N PRO A 38 9.18 -14.98 -3.51
CA PRO A 38 8.86 -16.00 -2.53
C PRO A 38 7.97 -15.42 -1.42
N ILE A 39 6.75 -15.94 -1.30
CA ILE A 39 5.80 -15.58 -0.24
C ILE A 39 5.50 -16.78 0.66
N TYR A 40 5.17 -16.49 1.90
CA TYR A 40 4.80 -17.48 2.91
C TYR A 40 3.49 -17.06 3.58
N HIS A 41 2.46 -17.91 3.46
CA HIS A 41 1.23 -17.77 4.24
C HIS A 41 1.38 -18.52 5.56
N CYS A 42 1.11 -17.83 6.66
CA CYS A 42 1.13 -18.43 7.99
C CYS A 42 -0.29 -18.77 8.45
N SER A 43 -0.57 -20.06 8.66
CA SER A 43 -1.89 -20.51 9.13
C SER A 43 -2.23 -20.06 10.55
N THR A 44 -1.23 -19.80 11.40
CA THR A 44 -1.45 -19.40 12.81
C THR A 44 -1.93 -17.96 12.94
N CYS A 45 -1.28 -17.00 12.27
CA CYS A 45 -1.71 -15.59 12.29
C CYS A 45 -2.62 -15.23 11.11
N GLN A 46 -2.75 -16.13 10.13
CA GLN A 46 -3.52 -15.96 8.89
C GLN A 46 -3.06 -14.74 8.07
N LEU A 47 -1.75 -14.49 8.02
CA LEU A 47 -1.14 -13.37 7.30
C LEU A 47 -0.19 -13.89 6.22
N THR A 48 -0.07 -13.13 5.13
CA THR A 48 0.87 -13.38 4.04
C THR A 48 2.13 -12.55 4.23
N TRP A 49 3.28 -13.19 4.14
CA TRP A 49 4.58 -12.57 4.32
C TRP A 49 5.42 -12.73 3.06
N LEU A 50 6.12 -11.69 2.68
CA LEU A 50 7.22 -11.80 1.74
C LEU A 50 8.45 -12.39 2.46
N VAL A 51 9.10 -13.37 1.84
CA VAL A 51 10.34 -13.96 2.32
C VAL A 51 11.50 -13.01 2.05
N GLY A 52 12.17 -12.55 3.12
CA GLY A 52 13.33 -11.66 3.02
C GLY A 52 14.66 -12.40 2.77
N GLU A 53 15.78 -11.69 2.88
CA GLU A 53 17.13 -12.21 2.56
C GLU A 53 17.53 -13.45 3.37
N LYS A 54 16.95 -13.62 4.57
CA LYS A 54 17.24 -14.75 5.47
C LYS A 54 16.53 -16.03 5.06
N GLY A 55 15.75 -16.00 3.98
CA GLY A 55 15.10 -17.15 3.40
C GLY A 55 13.88 -17.65 4.16
N GLU A 56 13.31 -18.74 3.66
CA GLU A 56 11.99 -19.23 4.06
C GLU A 56 11.93 -19.68 5.54
N ALA A 57 13.03 -20.22 6.08
CA ALA A 57 13.11 -20.60 7.49
C ALA A 57 12.91 -19.39 8.43
N ALA A 58 13.46 -18.23 8.06
CA ALA A 58 13.23 -16.99 8.80
C ALA A 58 11.79 -16.51 8.68
N ALA A 59 11.16 -16.68 7.51
CA ALA A 59 9.75 -16.36 7.30
C ALA A 59 8.81 -17.26 8.14
N LYS A 60 9.14 -18.55 8.28
CA LYS A 60 8.38 -19.59 9.00
C LYS A 60 8.43 -19.49 10.54
N ASN A 61 9.46 -18.89 11.13
CA ASN A 61 9.58 -18.78 12.60
C ASN A 61 8.48 -17.87 13.19
N HIS A 62 7.49 -18.46 13.88
CA HIS A 62 6.30 -17.83 14.49
C HIS A 62 6.42 -17.77 16.03
N PRO A 63 6.31 -16.59 16.69
CA PRO A 63 5.12 -16.34 17.53
C PRO A 63 4.50 -14.92 17.53
N SER A 64 5.19 -13.87 17.09
CA SER A 64 4.65 -12.48 17.01
C SER A 64 5.69 -11.56 16.35
N HIS A 65 5.98 -11.87 15.09
CA HIS A 65 7.16 -11.50 14.31
C HIS A 65 7.79 -10.12 14.60
N HIS A 66 8.84 -10.12 15.43
CA HIS A 66 9.77 -9.02 15.68
C HIS A 66 10.27 -8.44 14.35
N THR A 67 9.70 -7.32 13.94
CA THR A 67 10.13 -6.52 12.80
C THR A 67 11.09 -5.44 13.32
N TYR A 68 12.01 -5.88 14.19
CA TYR A 68 13.11 -5.08 14.71
C TYR A 68 14.35 -5.44 13.91
N SER A 69 14.37 -5.08 12.62
CA SER A 69 15.65 -4.83 11.98
C SER A 69 15.87 -3.32 12.02
N HIS A 70 17.10 -2.94 12.35
CA HIS A 70 17.52 -1.55 12.28
C HIS A 70 17.16 -1.01 10.89
N ILE A 71 16.80 0.27 10.78
CA ILE A 71 16.48 1.03 9.53
C ILE A 71 17.53 0.94 8.40
N TYR A 72 18.59 0.17 8.59
CA TYR A 72 19.71 -0.07 7.67
C TYR A 72 19.85 -1.55 7.26
N ALA A 73 19.26 -2.49 7.99
CA ALA A 73 19.32 -3.92 7.67
C ALA A 73 18.01 -4.33 7.01
N GLY A 74 18.11 -5.15 5.96
CA GLY A 74 16.98 -5.82 5.34
C GLY A 74 15.97 -6.38 6.33
N THR A 75 14.70 -6.43 5.92
CA THR A 75 13.71 -7.12 6.73
C THR A 75 13.91 -8.62 6.54
N ASN A 76 13.86 -9.39 7.64
CA ASN A 76 13.86 -10.85 7.55
C ASN A 76 12.60 -11.36 6.80
N ARG A 77 11.56 -10.52 6.71
CA ARG A 77 10.27 -10.69 6.03
C ARG A 77 9.47 -9.39 6.07
N SER A 78 8.54 -9.20 5.14
CA SER A 78 7.63 -8.05 5.10
C SER A 78 6.17 -8.52 5.06
N LEU A 79 5.27 -7.91 5.84
CA LEU A 79 3.83 -8.23 5.77
C LEU A 79 3.29 -7.75 4.42
N LEU A 80 2.64 -8.61 3.65
CA LEU A 80 1.93 -8.22 2.43
C LEU A 80 0.48 -7.86 2.76
N VAL A 81 0.05 -6.69 2.31
CA VAL A 81 -1.33 -6.20 2.44
C VAL A 81 -1.82 -5.81 1.06
N PHE A 82 -2.73 -6.60 0.52
CA PHE A 82 -3.32 -6.39 -0.79
C PHE A 82 -4.52 -5.47 -0.62
N ALA A 83 -4.54 -4.34 -1.31
CA ALA A 83 -5.63 -3.38 -1.26
C ALA A 83 -6.14 -3.12 -2.67
N ASP A 84 -7.45 -2.95 -2.79
CA ASP A 84 -8.08 -2.57 -4.05
C ASP A 84 -9.34 -1.73 -3.81
N GLY A 85 -9.67 -0.88 -4.79
CA GLY A 85 -10.84 -0.03 -4.78
C GLY A 85 -11.72 -0.26 -6.01
N ALA A 86 -13.01 -0.47 -5.80
CA ALA A 86 -13.99 -0.62 -6.87
C ALA A 86 -14.99 0.55 -6.85
N CYS A 87 -15.45 0.98 -8.02
CA CYS A 87 -16.52 1.97 -8.11
C CYS A 87 -17.48 1.63 -9.25
N SER A 88 -18.73 1.31 -8.91
CA SER A 88 -19.80 1.16 -9.91
C SER A 88 -20.30 2.54 -10.32
N GLY A 89 -20.45 2.79 -11.63
CA GLY A 89 -20.83 4.10 -12.15
C GLY A 89 -19.79 5.19 -11.86
N ASN A 90 -18.50 4.87 -11.98
CA ASN A 90 -17.37 5.76 -11.66
C ASN A 90 -17.60 7.23 -12.10
N GLY A 91 -17.65 8.15 -11.13
CA GLY A 91 -17.84 9.58 -11.39
C GLY A 91 -19.29 10.04 -11.60
N ALA A 92 -20.26 9.13 -11.61
CA ALA A 92 -21.69 9.46 -11.71
C ALA A 92 -22.30 9.84 -10.34
N LEU A 93 -23.45 10.51 -10.36
CA LEU A 93 -24.15 10.95 -9.14
C LEU A 93 -24.57 9.76 -8.24
N ASN A 94 -24.90 8.62 -8.85
CA ASN A 94 -25.27 7.37 -8.17
C ASN A 94 -24.08 6.40 -8.02
N ALA A 95 -22.84 6.88 -8.16
CA ALA A 95 -21.65 6.05 -8.05
C ALA A 95 -21.56 5.38 -6.67
N ARG A 96 -21.26 4.08 -6.64
CA ARG A 96 -21.03 3.34 -5.39
C ARG A 96 -19.60 2.86 -5.34
N GLY A 97 -18.82 3.45 -4.44
CA GLY A 97 -17.44 3.09 -4.16
C GLY A 97 -17.35 2.02 -3.07
N GLY A 98 -16.37 1.14 -3.20
CA GLY A 98 -16.14 -0.01 -2.34
C GLY A 98 -14.65 -0.27 -2.22
N LEU A 99 -14.22 -0.75 -1.06
CA LEU A 99 -12.83 -1.05 -0.80
C LEU A 99 -12.68 -2.48 -0.28
N GLY A 100 -11.61 -3.13 -0.72
CA GLY A 100 -11.27 -4.49 -0.34
C GLY A 100 -9.82 -4.54 0.14
N VAL A 101 -9.59 -5.22 1.26
CA VAL A 101 -8.25 -5.46 1.79
C VAL A 101 -8.09 -6.93 2.13
N PHE A 102 -7.05 -7.54 1.57
CA PHE A 102 -6.70 -8.94 1.74
C PHE A 102 -5.31 -9.07 2.37
N PHE A 103 -5.24 -9.79 3.49
CA PHE A 103 -4.00 -10.12 4.21
C PHE A 103 -3.55 -11.56 3.95
N GLY A 104 -4.47 -12.44 3.55
CA GLY A 104 -4.18 -13.86 3.30
C GLY A 104 -5.43 -14.72 3.33
N ALA A 105 -5.32 -15.95 2.83
CA ALA A 105 -6.42 -16.90 2.82
C ALA A 105 -6.93 -17.14 4.25
N GLY A 106 -8.25 -17.02 4.44
CA GLY A 106 -8.92 -17.21 5.73
C GLY A 106 -8.54 -16.19 6.82
N SER A 107 -7.89 -15.07 6.46
CA SER A 107 -7.52 -14.06 7.43
C SER A 107 -8.74 -13.38 8.03
N LYS A 108 -8.83 -13.39 9.36
CA LYS A 108 -9.81 -12.57 10.10
C LYS A 108 -9.63 -11.05 9.89
N PHE A 109 -8.54 -10.64 9.26
CA PHE A 109 -8.24 -9.24 8.93
C PHE A 109 -8.61 -8.88 7.49
N ASN A 110 -9.05 -9.83 6.67
CA ASN A 110 -9.64 -9.50 5.37
C ASN A 110 -10.95 -8.74 5.59
N PHE A 111 -11.18 -7.70 4.81
CA PHE A 111 -12.45 -6.98 4.87
C PHE A 111 -12.85 -6.37 3.53
N ALA A 112 -14.16 -6.16 3.42
CA ALA A 112 -14.84 -5.47 2.34
C ALA A 112 -15.74 -4.41 2.97
N GLU A 113 -15.55 -3.14 2.65
CA GLU A 113 -16.33 -2.03 3.20
C GLU A 113 -16.82 -1.11 2.06
N ARG A 114 -17.99 -0.49 2.24
CA ARG A 114 -18.41 0.58 1.34
C ARG A 114 -17.59 1.85 1.61
N LEU A 115 -17.29 2.58 0.54
CA LEU A 115 -16.67 3.89 0.67
C LEU A 115 -17.63 4.82 1.42
N SER A 116 -17.18 5.33 2.57
CA SER A 116 -17.97 6.19 3.45
C SER A 116 -17.82 7.68 3.16
N GLU A 117 -16.90 8.06 2.26
CA GLU A 117 -16.66 9.45 1.93
C GLU A 117 -17.85 10.07 1.20
N SER A 118 -18.30 11.23 1.67
CA SER A 118 -19.37 11.99 1.02
C SER A 118 -18.97 12.51 -0.37
N GLY A 119 -19.95 12.63 -1.26
CA GLY A 119 -19.79 13.18 -2.60
C GLY A 119 -19.69 12.10 -3.67
N VAL A 120 -19.31 12.50 -4.88
CA VAL A 120 -19.19 11.56 -6.01
C VAL A 120 -18.05 10.57 -5.73
N HIS A 121 -18.38 9.29 -5.75
CA HIS A 121 -17.43 8.21 -5.63
C HIS A 121 -16.67 8.01 -6.95
N THR A 122 -15.37 7.76 -6.83
CA THR A 122 -14.50 7.40 -7.95
C THR A 122 -13.65 6.19 -7.58
N SER A 123 -13.13 5.46 -8.57
CA SER A 123 -12.20 4.36 -8.34
C SER A 123 -10.97 4.84 -7.55
N GLN A 124 -10.38 5.98 -7.92
CA GLN A 124 -9.20 6.55 -7.24
C GLN A 124 -9.45 6.84 -5.76
N LYS A 125 -10.63 7.37 -5.40
CA LYS A 125 -11.01 7.56 -3.98
C LYS A 125 -11.14 6.24 -3.25
N ALA A 126 -11.74 5.24 -3.90
CA ALA A 126 -11.89 3.91 -3.33
C ALA A 126 -10.54 3.23 -3.10
N GLU A 127 -9.60 3.32 -4.04
CA GLU A 127 -8.24 2.79 -3.91
C GLU A 127 -7.47 3.49 -2.77
N LEU A 128 -7.53 4.82 -2.69
CA LEU A 128 -6.89 5.59 -1.60
C LEU A 128 -7.46 5.18 -0.23
N ALA A 129 -8.77 5.02 -0.15
CA ALA A 129 -9.44 4.58 1.07
C ALA A 129 -9.06 3.14 1.43
N ALA A 130 -8.98 2.22 0.46
CA ALA A 130 -8.56 0.83 0.68
C ALA A 130 -7.18 0.76 1.31
N VAL A 131 -6.21 1.47 0.71
CA VAL A 131 -4.84 1.52 1.23
C VAL A 131 -4.80 2.14 2.63
N ALA A 132 -5.48 3.27 2.86
CA ALA A 132 -5.52 3.90 4.17
C ALA A 132 -6.16 3.01 5.26
N ARG A 133 -7.21 2.25 4.92
CA ARG A 133 -7.85 1.28 5.83
C ARG A 133 -6.96 0.07 6.09
N GLY A 134 -6.23 -0.41 5.08
CA GLY A 134 -5.22 -1.46 5.23
C GLY A 134 -4.11 -1.06 6.22
N LEU A 135 -3.57 0.15 6.08
CA LEU A 135 -2.56 0.69 7.01
C LEU A 135 -3.11 0.88 8.44
N GLN A 136 -4.37 1.29 8.58
CA GLN A 136 -5.02 1.36 9.90
C GLN A 136 -5.11 -0.01 10.56
N THR A 137 -5.44 -1.04 9.78
CA THR A 137 -5.53 -2.41 10.27
C THR A 137 -4.16 -2.93 10.68
N VAL A 138 -3.11 -2.64 9.90
CA VAL A 138 -1.71 -2.93 10.25
C VAL A 138 -1.30 -2.31 11.58
N ARG A 139 -1.72 -1.06 11.83
CA ARG A 139 -1.45 -0.39 13.11
C ARG A 139 -2.11 -1.12 14.28
N ILE A 140 -3.34 -1.62 14.10
CA ILE A 140 -4.05 -2.42 15.12
C ILE A 140 -3.38 -3.78 15.33
N LEU A 141 -2.88 -4.40 14.26
CA LEU A 141 -2.10 -5.64 14.31
C LEU A 141 -0.79 -5.51 15.11
N GLN A 142 -0.32 -4.28 15.37
CA GLN A 142 1.01 -3.97 15.91
C GLN A 142 2.15 -4.63 15.10
N ALA A 143 1.90 -4.93 13.82
CA ALA A 143 2.94 -5.42 12.91
C ALA A 143 3.94 -4.29 12.67
N ARG A 144 5.24 -4.52 12.85
CA ARG A 144 6.26 -3.45 12.82
C ARG A 144 6.95 -3.26 11.46
N HIS A 145 6.58 -3.95 10.36
CA HIS A 145 6.96 -3.61 8.96
C HIS A 145 5.86 -4.08 8.00
N THR A 146 5.52 -3.30 6.97
CA THR A 146 4.41 -3.61 6.06
C THR A 146 4.67 -3.14 4.64
N MET A 147 4.42 -4.03 3.69
CA MET A 147 4.33 -3.73 2.29
C MET A 147 2.86 -3.68 1.90
N VAL A 148 2.42 -2.52 1.42
CA VAL A 148 1.12 -2.37 0.79
C VAL A 148 1.28 -2.71 -0.69
N VAL A 149 0.52 -3.69 -1.12
CA VAL A 149 0.39 -4.11 -2.51
C VAL A 149 -0.90 -3.49 -3.05
N ASN A 150 -0.80 -2.74 -4.14
CA ASN A 150 -1.95 -2.17 -4.82
C ASN A 150 -1.96 -2.63 -6.29
N ALA A 151 -3.14 -2.89 -6.85
CA ALA A 151 -3.29 -3.29 -8.24
C ALA A 151 -3.28 -2.11 -9.22
N GLU A 152 -3.01 -2.44 -10.47
CA GLU A 152 -3.32 -1.59 -11.60
C GLU A 152 -4.84 -1.49 -11.86
N GLY A 153 -5.52 -0.52 -11.22
CA GLY A 153 -6.97 -0.49 -11.02
C GLY A 153 -7.82 0.58 -11.77
N GLY A 154 -7.50 0.97 -13.01
CA GLY A 154 -8.50 1.55 -13.95
C GLY A 154 -8.45 3.07 -14.19
N HIS A 155 -7.66 3.81 -13.42
CA HIS A 155 -6.96 5.02 -13.85
C HIS A 155 -5.52 4.89 -13.32
N ASP A 156 -4.55 5.55 -13.96
CA ASP A 156 -3.10 5.33 -13.84
C ASP A 156 -2.69 4.49 -12.61
N PRO A 157 -2.30 3.20 -12.77
CA PRO A 157 -1.86 2.33 -11.68
C PRO A 157 -0.90 2.96 -10.67
N ARG A 158 -0.18 3.98 -11.14
CA ARG A 158 0.83 4.69 -10.39
C ARG A 158 0.26 5.84 -9.57
N TYR A 159 -1.03 6.17 -9.65
CA TYR A 159 -1.62 7.35 -9.01
C TYR A 159 -1.32 7.45 -7.51
N ILE A 160 -1.53 6.38 -6.74
CA ILE A 160 -1.21 6.35 -5.31
C ILE A 160 0.30 6.33 -5.10
N VAL A 161 1.01 5.52 -5.88
CA VAL A 161 2.46 5.34 -5.79
C VAL A 161 3.18 6.67 -6.09
N GLU A 162 3.06 7.21 -7.29
CA GLU A 162 3.57 8.53 -7.70
C GLU A 162 3.05 9.66 -6.80
N GLY A 163 1.77 9.63 -6.43
CA GLY A 163 1.17 10.61 -5.54
C GLY A 163 1.90 10.72 -4.21
N MET A 164 2.04 9.61 -3.48
CA MET A 164 2.71 9.58 -2.17
C MET A 164 4.23 9.74 -2.26
N CYS A 165 4.82 9.18 -3.31
CA CYS A 165 6.26 8.98 -3.35
C CYS A 165 7.02 10.03 -4.15
N SER A 166 6.42 10.56 -5.22
CA SER A 166 7.05 11.51 -6.12
C SER A 166 6.49 12.93 -5.97
N HIS A 167 5.19 13.04 -5.67
CA HIS A 167 4.51 14.34 -5.68
C HIS A 167 4.24 14.93 -4.30
N PHE A 168 3.93 14.10 -3.29
CA PHE A 168 3.49 14.58 -1.98
C PHE A 168 4.47 15.56 -1.32
N SER A 169 5.78 15.30 -1.44
CA SER A 169 6.84 16.18 -0.89
C SER A 169 6.86 17.58 -1.52
N GLY A 170 6.36 17.71 -2.74
CA GLY A 170 6.23 18.98 -3.46
C GLY A 170 4.88 19.66 -3.29
N TRP A 171 3.90 18.99 -2.68
CA TRP A 171 2.59 19.56 -2.38
C TRP A 171 2.63 20.34 -1.07
N LYS A 172 1.87 21.43 -1.00
CA LYS A 172 1.72 22.24 0.20
C LYS A 172 0.26 22.36 0.57
N GLU A 173 -0.03 22.28 1.86
CA GLU A 173 -1.37 22.53 2.35
C GLU A 173 -1.65 24.04 2.34
N ASN A 174 -2.78 24.44 1.75
CA ASN A 174 -3.25 25.81 1.78
C ASN A 174 -4.04 26.11 3.08
N LYS A 175 -4.52 27.35 3.25
CA LYS A 175 -5.26 27.76 4.46
C LYS A 175 -6.58 27.01 4.68
N GLN A 176 -7.09 26.32 3.66
CA GLN A 176 -8.33 25.55 3.70
C GLN A 176 -8.09 24.05 3.91
N GLY A 177 -6.85 23.64 4.16
CA GLY A 177 -6.51 22.23 4.36
C GLY A 177 -6.46 21.39 3.09
N VAL A 178 -6.26 22.04 1.93
CA VAL A 178 -6.17 21.38 0.62
C VAL A 178 -4.73 21.44 0.11
N LEU A 179 -4.23 20.30 -0.34
CA LEU A 179 -2.93 20.18 -1.00
C LEU A 179 -2.99 20.91 -2.34
N VAL A 180 -2.00 21.77 -2.58
CA VAL A 180 -1.78 22.46 -3.85
C VAL A 180 -0.41 22.11 -4.40
N ASN A 181 -0.31 22.01 -5.73
CA ASN A 181 0.95 21.78 -6.41
C ASN A 181 1.81 23.07 -6.49
N LYS A 182 2.99 22.99 -7.10
CA LYS A 182 3.91 24.14 -7.28
C LYS A 182 3.29 25.31 -8.06
N THR A 183 2.28 25.06 -8.90
CA THR A 183 1.56 26.09 -9.66
C THR A 183 0.33 26.64 -8.94
N GLY A 184 0.08 26.21 -7.69
CA GLY A 184 -1.07 26.63 -6.89
C GLY A 184 -2.38 25.92 -7.24
N LYS A 185 -2.37 24.94 -8.15
CA LYS A 185 -3.56 24.16 -8.50
C LYS A 185 -3.86 23.15 -7.39
N ALA A 186 -5.13 23.05 -7.02
CA ALA A 186 -5.62 22.05 -6.06
C ALA A 186 -5.35 20.62 -6.56
N VAL A 187 -4.82 19.80 -5.67
CA VAL A 187 -4.55 18.38 -5.91
C VAL A 187 -5.85 17.60 -5.72
N GLU A 188 -6.22 16.82 -6.73
CA GLU A 188 -7.37 15.93 -6.65
C GLU A 188 -7.17 14.89 -5.55
N ASN A 189 -8.25 14.54 -4.84
CA ASN A 189 -8.22 13.60 -3.70
C ASN A 189 -7.23 13.99 -2.59
N SER A 190 -6.92 15.29 -2.43
CA SER A 190 -6.01 15.81 -1.40
C SER A 190 -6.28 15.26 0.01
N LYS A 191 -7.54 15.13 0.40
CA LYS A 191 -7.91 14.58 1.73
C LYS A 191 -7.48 13.11 1.87
N GLY A 192 -7.62 12.31 0.81
CA GLY A 192 -7.18 10.91 0.79
C GLY A 192 -5.67 10.80 0.93
N PHE A 193 -4.91 11.62 0.22
CA PHE A 193 -3.44 11.66 0.35
C PHE A 193 -2.98 12.14 1.74
N LEU A 194 -3.60 13.17 2.31
CA LEU A 194 -3.30 13.62 3.68
C LEU A 194 -3.56 12.51 4.71
N ARG A 195 -4.68 11.80 4.58
CA ARG A 195 -5.01 10.65 5.43
C ARG A 195 -3.96 9.54 5.30
N LEU A 196 -3.57 9.21 4.07
CA LEU A 196 -2.57 8.20 3.80
C LEU A 196 -1.21 8.55 4.42
N GLU A 197 -0.74 9.80 4.24
CA GLU A 197 0.50 10.27 4.87
C GLU A 197 0.41 10.19 6.40
N SER A 198 -0.71 10.58 7.00
CA SER A 198 -0.91 10.48 8.45
C SER A 198 -0.76 9.04 8.96
N GLU A 199 -1.35 8.06 8.27
CA GLU A 199 -1.19 6.65 8.63
C GLU A 199 0.26 6.19 8.49
N VAL A 200 0.95 6.56 7.41
CA VAL A 200 2.38 6.23 7.22
C VAL A 200 3.25 6.86 8.31
N GLN A 201 2.97 8.10 8.72
CA GLN A 201 3.70 8.75 9.81
C GLN A 201 3.47 8.05 11.14
N MET A 202 2.23 7.70 11.48
CA MET A 202 1.91 6.97 12.72
C MET A 202 2.59 5.58 12.75
N LEU A 203 2.59 4.88 11.61
CA LEU A 203 3.30 3.62 11.45
C LEU A 203 4.82 3.81 11.61
N SER A 204 5.39 4.86 11.01
CA SER A 204 6.81 5.19 11.14
C SER A 204 7.22 5.48 12.58
N MET A 205 6.34 6.08 13.40
CA MET A 205 6.61 6.35 14.83
C MET A 205 6.77 5.07 15.66
N VAL A 206 6.15 3.96 15.23
CA VAL A 206 6.26 2.65 15.88
C VAL A 206 7.26 1.72 15.16
N GLY A 207 8.08 2.27 14.27
CA GLY A 207 9.13 1.55 13.55
C GLY A 207 8.67 0.80 12.30
N VAL A 208 7.44 1.04 11.83
CA VAL A 208 6.92 0.45 10.59
C VAL A 208 7.32 1.27 9.39
N GLN A 209 8.09 0.65 8.52
CA GLN A 209 8.27 1.15 7.17
C GLN A 209 7.15 0.63 6.27
N VAL A 210 6.51 1.55 5.53
CA VAL A 210 5.54 1.27 4.48
C VAL A 210 6.26 1.29 3.13
N VAL A 211 6.09 0.22 2.35
CA VAL A 211 6.55 0.12 0.96
C VAL A 211 5.34 -0.11 0.07
N TYR A 212 5.22 0.63 -1.03
CA TYR A 212 4.18 0.42 -2.03
C TYR A 212 4.71 -0.46 -3.16
N TYR A 213 4.00 -1.54 -3.47
CA TYR A 213 4.34 -2.45 -4.55
C TYR A 213 3.19 -2.57 -5.54
N LEU A 214 3.47 -2.31 -6.81
CA LEU A 214 2.47 -2.35 -7.86
C LEU A 214 2.44 -3.76 -8.47
N VAL A 215 1.26 -4.36 -8.54
CA VAL A 215 1.07 -5.70 -9.10
C VAL A 215 -0.04 -5.72 -10.16
N SER A 216 -0.04 -6.77 -10.97
CA SER A 216 -1.11 -6.99 -11.93
C SER A 216 -2.46 -7.22 -11.24
N ARG A 217 -3.58 -6.97 -11.95
CA ARG A 217 -4.92 -7.26 -11.43
C ARG A 217 -5.12 -8.71 -11.03
N GLU A 218 -4.52 -9.66 -11.77
CA GLU A 218 -4.62 -11.08 -11.46
C GLU A 218 -3.92 -11.41 -10.13
N GLU A 219 -2.79 -10.75 -9.84
CA GLU A 219 -2.05 -10.95 -8.60
C GLU A 219 -2.73 -10.27 -7.38
N ASN A 220 -3.64 -9.32 -7.61
CA ASN A 220 -4.44 -8.66 -6.56
C ASN A 220 -5.91 -9.10 -6.54
N LYS A 221 -6.23 -10.22 -7.21
CA LYS A 221 -7.62 -10.63 -7.48
C LYS A 221 -8.48 -10.74 -6.23
N GLU A 222 -7.93 -11.21 -5.11
CA GLU A 222 -8.67 -11.36 -3.86
C GLU A 222 -9.12 -10.01 -3.29
N ALA A 223 -8.28 -8.97 -3.36
CA ALA A 223 -8.66 -7.63 -2.93
C ALA A 223 -9.69 -7.00 -3.88
N ASP A 224 -9.57 -7.23 -5.20
CA ASP A 224 -10.55 -6.79 -6.20
C ASP A 224 -11.93 -7.44 -6.00
N ILE A 225 -11.97 -8.75 -5.68
CA ILE A 225 -13.22 -9.44 -5.34
C ILE A 225 -13.86 -8.80 -4.10
N LEU A 226 -13.10 -8.63 -3.01
CA LEU A 226 -13.61 -8.00 -1.78
C LEU A 226 -14.15 -6.58 -2.06
N ALA A 227 -13.43 -5.78 -2.85
CA ALA A 227 -13.84 -4.43 -3.19
C ALA A 227 -15.17 -4.42 -3.96
N LYS A 228 -15.31 -5.31 -4.95
CA LYS A 228 -16.54 -5.44 -5.75
C LYS A 228 -17.72 -5.95 -4.93
N GLU A 229 -17.51 -6.94 -4.07
CA GLU A 229 -18.57 -7.51 -3.22
C GLU A 229 -19.20 -6.45 -2.30
N SER A 230 -18.43 -5.44 -1.87
CA SER A 230 -18.94 -4.38 -1.00
C SER A 230 -19.97 -3.44 -1.65
N ILE A 231 -19.98 -3.36 -3.00
CA ILE A 231 -20.81 -2.40 -3.76
C ILE A 231 -21.92 -3.06 -4.56
N VAL A 232 -22.07 -4.38 -4.46
CA VAL A 232 -23.23 -5.09 -5.03
C VAL A 232 -24.50 -4.63 -4.31
#